data_AF-A0A0S4X0X5-F1
#
_entry.id   AF-A0A0S4X0X5-F1
#
_cell.length_a   1.000
_cell.length_b   1.000
_cell.length_c   1.000
_cell.angle_alpha   90.00
_cell.angle_beta   90.00
_cell.angle_gamma   90.00
#
_symmetry.space_group_name_H-M   'P 1'
#
loop_
_entity.id
_entity.type
_entity.pdbx_description
1 polymer ?
#
loop_
_entity_poly.entity_id
_entity_poly.type
_entity_poly.pdbx_seq_one_letter_code
_entity_poly.pdbx_strand_id
1 'polypeptide(L)'
;MSLFAQRNGLRAIAEGGPVSIQAHTDALAVMADQAVTVISSTESIEILAQRNIVLRGGDSVIRMEGSAITFETIKLSVKGAGHPLIGPGGQPAELPALPTGATDLKHWIEINHRDMEGEPFAGQKYKIHFENGQVISGKLDAMGHARHENVPPRATRVEYEMPKPGSDEPWEQIAKLIQASRSKLG
;
A
#
# COMPACT_ATOMS: atom_id res chain seq x y z
N MET A 1 64.56 -14.77 -10.35
CA MET A 1 65.21 -15.73 -9.42
C MET A 1 64.11 -16.65 -8.89
N SER A 2 64.38 -17.95 -8.72
CA SER A 2 63.38 -18.91 -8.22
C SER A 2 64.01 -19.81 -7.16
N LEU A 3 63.27 -20.10 -6.08
CA LEU A 3 63.62 -21.10 -5.08
C LEU A 3 62.63 -22.26 -5.18
N PHE A 4 63.14 -23.49 -5.27
CA PHE A 4 62.34 -24.70 -5.42
C PHE A 4 62.88 -25.81 -4.54
N ALA A 5 61.99 -26.53 -3.85
CA ALA A 5 62.32 -27.69 -3.04
C ALA A 5 61.43 -28.87 -3.46
N GLN A 6 62.03 -29.99 -3.86
CA GLN A 6 61.31 -31.17 -4.33
C GLN A 6 60.84 -32.08 -3.18
N ARG A 7 61.56 -32.11 -2.06
CA ARG A 7 61.27 -32.93 -0.88
C ARG A 7 61.52 -32.12 0.38
N ASN A 8 60.76 -32.40 1.45
CA ASN A 8 60.86 -31.76 2.77
C ASN A 8 60.55 -30.26 2.85
N GLY A 9 60.24 -29.60 1.73
CA GLY A 9 59.71 -28.22 1.70
C GLY A 9 60.75 -27.13 1.99
N LEU A 10 60.26 -25.94 2.32
CA LEU A 10 61.04 -24.76 2.67
C LEU A 10 60.74 -24.33 4.10
N ARG A 11 61.77 -23.93 4.86
CA ARG A 11 61.64 -23.42 6.23
C ARG A 11 62.50 -22.17 6.40
N ALA A 12 61.87 -21.04 6.71
CA ALA A 12 62.53 -19.79 7.05
C ALA A 12 62.23 -19.45 8.51
N ILE A 13 63.28 -19.27 9.32
CA ILE A 13 63.17 -18.99 10.77
C ILE A 13 64.14 -17.87 11.11
N ALA A 14 63.67 -16.90 11.89
CA ALA A 14 64.50 -15.93 12.58
C ALA A 14 64.42 -16.20 14.09
N GLU A 15 65.56 -16.40 14.74
CA GLU A 15 65.64 -16.54 16.21
C GLU A 15 65.39 -15.18 16.90
N GLY A 16 65.95 -14.12 16.31
CA GLY A 16 65.75 -12.74 16.71
C GLY A 16 65.58 -11.85 15.48
N GLY A 17 64.75 -10.81 15.63
CA GLY A 17 64.39 -9.92 14.53
C GLY A 17 63.24 -10.45 13.65
N PRO A 18 62.70 -9.60 12.75
CA PRO A 18 61.50 -9.93 11.98
C PRO A 18 61.82 -10.73 10.71
N VAL A 19 60.84 -11.53 10.27
CA VAL A 19 60.77 -12.05 8.90
C VAL A 19 59.77 -11.19 8.14
N SER A 20 60.18 -10.59 7.02
CA SER A 20 59.29 -9.82 6.13
C SER A 20 59.27 -10.40 4.73
N ILE A 21 58.08 -10.46 4.13
CA ILE A 21 57.85 -10.89 2.75
C ILE A 21 57.02 -9.79 2.08
N GLN A 22 57.52 -9.20 1.01
CA GLN A 22 56.91 -8.03 0.37
C GLN A 22 57.02 -8.13 -1.15
N ALA A 23 55.97 -7.69 -1.84
CA ALA A 23 55.96 -7.46 -3.28
C ALA A 23 55.56 -6.00 -3.53
N HIS A 24 56.46 -5.19 -4.09
CA HIS A 24 56.29 -3.73 -4.18
C HIS A 24 55.47 -3.26 -5.38
N THR A 25 55.58 -3.95 -6.51
CA THR A 25 54.97 -3.53 -7.78
C THR A 25 53.96 -4.52 -8.34
N ASP A 26 53.90 -5.72 -7.77
CA ASP A 26 53.07 -6.82 -8.27
C ASP A 26 52.46 -7.62 -7.10
N ALA A 27 51.60 -8.58 -7.41
CA ALA A 27 50.88 -9.38 -6.43
C ALA A 27 51.79 -10.34 -5.65
N LEU A 28 51.49 -10.47 -4.35
CA LEU A 28 51.97 -11.57 -3.52
C LEU A 28 50.88 -12.65 -3.44
N ALA A 29 51.19 -13.88 -3.88
CA ALA A 29 50.28 -15.02 -3.81
C ALA A 29 50.85 -16.12 -2.91
N VAL A 30 50.02 -16.63 -2.01
CA VAL A 30 50.33 -17.78 -1.14
C VAL A 30 49.25 -18.84 -1.37
N MET A 31 49.64 -20.00 -1.86
CA MET A 31 48.73 -21.10 -2.19
C MET A 31 49.26 -22.41 -1.59
N ALA A 32 48.36 -23.26 -1.14
CA ALA A 32 48.67 -24.59 -0.65
C ALA A 32 47.59 -25.58 -1.12
N ASP A 33 48.00 -26.82 -1.42
CA ASP A 33 47.07 -27.91 -1.76
C ASP A 33 46.26 -28.39 -0.54
N GLN A 34 46.84 -28.25 0.66
CA GLN A 34 46.20 -28.61 1.92
C GLN A 34 45.72 -27.35 2.66
N ALA A 35 46.47 -26.90 3.66
CA ALA A 35 46.08 -25.79 4.52
C ALA A 35 47.14 -24.68 4.54
N VAL A 36 46.67 -23.45 4.70
CA VAL A 36 47.49 -22.30 5.07
C VAL A 36 47.09 -21.90 6.49
N THR A 37 48.07 -21.87 7.40
CA THR A 37 47.84 -21.55 8.82
C THR A 37 48.65 -20.31 9.19
N VAL A 38 47.97 -19.26 9.67
CA VAL A 38 48.58 -18.03 10.17
C VAL A 38 48.24 -17.91 11.65
N ILE A 39 49.26 -17.87 12.50
CA ILE A 39 49.11 -17.86 13.96
C ILE A 39 50.00 -16.76 14.54
N SER A 40 49.45 -15.99 15.49
CA SER A 40 50.21 -15.19 16.43
C SER A 40 50.11 -15.84 17.80
N SER A 41 51.24 -16.14 18.44
CA SER A 41 51.27 -16.81 19.75
C SER A 41 51.02 -15.88 20.93
N THR A 42 51.24 -14.58 20.75
CA THR A 42 51.29 -13.60 21.86
C THR A 42 50.45 -12.37 21.62
N GLU A 43 50.39 -11.86 20.39
CA GLU A 43 49.77 -10.57 20.10
C GLU A 43 48.62 -10.72 19.09
N SER A 44 48.74 -10.13 17.89
CA SER A 44 47.65 -10.01 16.93
C SER A 44 48.02 -10.56 15.54
N ILE A 45 46.98 -10.74 14.72
CA ILE A 45 47.08 -10.89 13.26
C ILE A 45 46.31 -9.72 12.66
N GLU A 46 47.00 -8.87 11.90
CA GLU A 46 46.40 -7.72 11.25
C GLU A 46 46.40 -7.90 9.74
N ILE A 47 45.22 -7.75 9.13
CA ILE A 47 45.04 -7.79 7.67
C ILE A 47 44.54 -6.41 7.25
N LEU A 48 45.39 -5.66 6.56
CA LEU A 48 45.08 -4.33 6.07
C LEU A 48 45.04 -4.34 4.55
N ALA A 49 44.02 -3.72 3.98
CA ALA A 49 43.92 -3.52 2.53
C ALA A 49 43.33 -2.15 2.23
N GLN A 50 43.83 -1.51 1.17
CA GLN A 50 43.33 -0.21 0.75
C GLN A 50 41.96 -0.30 0.07
N ARG A 51 41.68 -1.40 -0.65
CA ARG A 51 40.46 -1.57 -1.45
C ARG A 51 39.44 -2.46 -0.76
N ASN A 52 39.79 -3.73 -0.54
CA ASN A 52 38.90 -4.68 0.11
C ASN A 52 39.66 -5.85 0.74
N ILE A 53 38.99 -6.54 1.65
CA ILE A 53 39.38 -7.84 2.21
C ILE A 53 38.22 -8.80 1.95
N VAL A 54 38.51 -9.98 1.42
CA VAL A 54 37.51 -11.00 1.08
C VAL A 54 37.94 -12.34 1.66
N LEU A 55 37.11 -12.90 2.54
CA LEU A 55 37.26 -14.24 3.09
C LEU A 55 36.20 -15.15 2.46
N ARG A 56 36.62 -16.21 1.78
CA ARG A 56 35.71 -17.16 1.11
C ARG A 56 35.90 -18.57 1.65
N GLY A 57 34.79 -19.28 1.81
CA GLY A 57 34.78 -20.71 2.11
C GLY A 57 33.51 -21.36 1.56
N GLY A 58 33.66 -22.29 0.62
CA GLY A 58 32.52 -22.84 -0.14
C GLY A 58 31.70 -21.71 -0.78
N ASP A 59 30.38 -21.74 -0.56
CA ASP A 59 29.43 -20.73 -1.03
C ASP A 59 29.25 -19.54 -0.08
N SER A 60 30.11 -19.39 0.94
CA SER A 60 30.04 -18.30 1.92
C SER A 60 31.17 -17.29 1.72
N VAL A 61 30.86 -16.00 1.86
CA VAL A 61 31.79 -14.88 1.74
C VAL A 61 31.60 -13.87 2.88
N ILE A 62 32.73 -13.39 3.43
CA ILE A 62 32.79 -12.19 4.27
C ILE A 62 33.62 -11.15 3.50
N ARG A 63 33.07 -9.96 3.26
CA ARG A 63 33.74 -8.88 2.54
C ARG A 63 33.76 -7.60 3.35
N MET A 64 34.92 -6.95 3.40
CA MET A 64 35.08 -5.58 3.88
C MET A 64 35.48 -4.71 2.68
N GLU A 65 34.65 -3.73 2.33
CA GLU A 65 34.88 -2.84 1.19
C GLU A 65 34.22 -1.47 1.42
N GLY A 66 34.97 -0.39 1.19
CA GLY A 66 34.51 0.97 1.51
C GLY A 66 34.15 1.11 2.99
N SER A 67 32.90 1.49 3.26
CA SER A 67 32.35 1.60 4.62
C SER A 67 31.47 0.41 5.04
N ALA A 68 31.46 -0.67 4.26
CA ALA A 68 30.56 -1.81 4.46
C ALA A 68 31.29 -3.10 4.86
N ILE A 69 30.63 -3.86 5.73
CA ILE A 69 30.95 -5.27 6.02
C ILE A 69 29.76 -6.11 5.55
N THR A 70 30.01 -7.07 4.65
CA THR A 70 28.98 -7.90 4.03
C THR A 70 29.22 -9.37 4.33
N PHE A 71 28.16 -10.06 4.74
CA PHE A 71 28.12 -11.51 4.91
C PHE A 71 27.19 -12.11 3.85
N GLU A 72 27.73 -12.83 2.87
CA GLU A 72 26.97 -13.56 1.85
C GLU A 72 27.00 -15.05 2.20
N THR A 73 25.89 -15.61 2.68
CA THR A 73 25.81 -17.03 3.06
C THR A 73 24.35 -17.48 3.14
N ILE A 74 24.10 -18.79 2.98
CA ILE A 74 22.76 -19.39 3.12
C ILE A 74 22.28 -19.35 4.57
N LYS A 75 23.18 -19.53 5.55
CA LYS A 75 22.84 -19.56 6.98
C LYS A 75 23.92 -18.88 7.81
N LEU A 76 23.52 -17.83 8.53
CA LEU A 76 24.34 -17.16 9.54
C LEU A 76 23.85 -17.56 10.94
N SER A 77 24.74 -18.11 11.77
CA SER A 77 24.44 -18.48 13.16
C SER A 77 25.32 -17.67 14.12
N VAL A 78 24.72 -16.73 14.86
CA VAL A 78 25.43 -15.87 15.82
C VAL A 78 25.04 -16.24 17.25
N LYS A 79 25.99 -16.75 18.04
CA LYS A 79 25.79 -17.13 19.44
C LYS A 79 26.35 -16.05 20.37
N GLY A 80 25.54 -15.50 21.27
CA GLY A 80 25.95 -14.46 22.22
C GLY A 80 24.84 -14.12 23.21
N ALA A 81 25.20 -13.45 24.33
CA ALA A 81 24.23 -13.02 25.34
C ALA A 81 23.30 -11.89 24.86
N GLY A 82 23.67 -11.19 23.79
CA GLY A 82 22.83 -10.20 23.12
C GLY A 82 23.39 -9.79 21.77
N HIS A 83 22.53 -9.22 20.92
CA HIS A 83 22.84 -8.73 19.58
C HIS A 83 22.32 -7.30 19.44
N PRO A 84 22.87 -6.32 20.19
CA PRO A 84 22.38 -4.96 20.15
C PRO A 84 22.68 -4.32 18.79
N LEU A 85 21.69 -4.33 17.91
CA LEU A 85 21.67 -3.51 16.71
C LEU A 85 21.07 -2.16 17.13
N ILE A 86 21.89 -1.33 17.77
CA ILE A 86 21.49 0.04 18.13
C ILE A 86 21.16 0.73 16.82
N GLY A 87 19.96 1.33 16.78
CA GLY A 87 19.21 1.66 15.57
C GLY A 87 19.99 2.43 14.49
N PRO A 88 19.38 2.61 13.32
CA PRO A 88 20.06 3.21 12.17
C PRO A 88 20.68 4.56 12.54
N GLY A 89 21.95 4.79 12.15
CA GLY A 89 22.56 6.11 12.15
C GLY A 89 22.01 7.03 11.03
N GLY A 90 20.81 6.74 10.53
CA GLY A 90 20.12 7.51 9.51
C GLY A 90 19.03 8.37 10.16
N GLN A 91 18.94 9.63 9.74
CA GLN A 91 17.84 10.49 10.19
C GLN A 91 16.49 9.91 9.73
N PRO A 92 15.46 9.91 10.59
CA PRO A 92 14.12 9.54 10.15
C PRO A 92 13.72 10.44 8.98
N ALA A 93 13.26 9.83 7.89
CA ALA A 93 12.67 10.59 6.80
C ALA A 93 11.47 11.37 7.36
N GLU A 94 11.47 12.70 7.23
CA GLU A 94 10.32 13.52 7.54
C GLU A 94 9.19 13.16 6.58
N LEU A 95 8.23 12.37 7.06
CA LEU A 95 7.00 12.13 6.33
C LEU A 95 6.19 13.44 6.36
N PRO A 96 5.75 13.97 5.21
CA PRO A 96 4.90 15.14 5.20
C PRO A 96 3.61 14.83 5.95
N ALA A 97 3.19 15.74 6.83
CA ALA A 97 1.92 15.64 7.54
C ALA A 97 0.77 15.48 6.53
N LEU A 98 -0.11 14.50 6.77
CA LEU A 98 -1.34 14.38 6.00
C LEU A 98 -2.14 15.68 6.14
N PRO A 99 -2.69 16.25 5.06
CA PRO A 99 -3.46 17.48 5.14
C PRO A 99 -4.71 17.24 6.01
N THR A 100 -4.70 17.76 7.24
CA THR A 100 -5.88 17.88 8.10
C THR A 100 -6.73 19.06 7.66
N GLY A 101 -7.38 18.91 6.52
CA GLY A 101 -8.54 19.72 6.17
C GLY A 101 -9.76 18.83 6.27
N ALA A 102 -10.67 19.14 7.21
CA ALA A 102 -12.03 18.61 7.16
C ALA A 102 -12.55 18.90 5.74
N THR A 103 -12.73 17.84 4.98
CA THR A 103 -13.20 17.91 3.61
C THR A 103 -14.54 18.62 3.65
N ASP A 104 -14.71 19.68 2.86
CA ASP A 104 -16.04 20.19 2.48
C ASP A 104 -16.76 19.04 1.79
N LEU A 105 -17.33 18.12 2.58
CA LEU A 105 -18.11 17.00 2.09
C LEU A 105 -19.39 17.60 1.52
N LYS A 106 -19.35 17.91 0.23
CA LYS A 106 -20.53 18.34 -0.52
C LYS A 106 -21.49 17.16 -0.57
N HIS A 107 -22.50 17.18 0.30
CA HIS A 107 -23.54 16.17 0.30
C HIS A 107 -24.53 16.44 -0.83
N TRP A 108 -25.08 15.36 -1.41
CA TRP A 108 -26.13 15.41 -2.42
C TRP A 108 -27.22 14.41 -2.06
N ILE A 109 -28.44 14.66 -2.54
CA ILE A 109 -29.57 13.74 -2.40
C ILE A 109 -30.27 13.58 -3.74
N GLU A 110 -30.71 12.37 -4.04
CA GLU A 110 -31.47 12.03 -5.24
C GLU A 110 -32.74 11.28 -4.86
N ILE A 111 -33.84 11.69 -5.47
CA ILE A 111 -35.13 11.02 -5.37
C ILE A 111 -35.34 10.22 -6.66
N ASN A 112 -35.77 8.97 -6.54
CA ASN A 112 -36.23 8.15 -7.64
C ASN A 112 -37.59 7.54 -7.26
N HIS A 113 -38.66 8.03 -7.88
CA HIS A 113 -40.03 7.61 -7.58
C HIS A 113 -40.66 6.91 -8.79
N ARG A 114 -40.95 5.63 -8.62
CA ARG A 114 -41.52 4.72 -9.61
C ARG A 114 -42.67 3.93 -9.00
N ASP A 115 -43.61 3.49 -9.83
CA ASP A 115 -44.67 2.57 -9.41
C ASP A 115 -44.17 1.11 -9.32
N MET A 116 -45.09 0.17 -9.07
CA MET A 116 -44.77 -1.26 -8.93
C MET A 116 -44.36 -1.89 -10.27
N GLU A 117 -44.82 -1.32 -11.37
CA GLU A 117 -44.53 -1.72 -12.75
C GLU A 117 -43.25 -1.08 -13.30
N GLY A 118 -42.65 -0.13 -12.56
CA GLY A 118 -41.39 0.55 -12.88
C GLY A 118 -41.55 1.87 -13.65
N GLU A 119 -42.78 2.30 -13.90
CA GLU A 119 -43.11 3.55 -14.59
C GLU A 119 -42.78 4.76 -13.69
N PRO A 120 -42.14 5.80 -14.23
CA PRO A 120 -41.75 6.97 -13.46
C PRO A 120 -42.95 7.86 -13.15
N PHE A 121 -43.02 8.38 -11.91
CA PHE A 121 -43.99 9.41 -11.53
C PHE A 121 -43.55 10.80 -12.03
N ALA A 122 -43.58 10.98 -13.35
CA ALA A 122 -43.15 12.21 -14.00
C ALA A 122 -43.97 13.43 -13.54
N GLY A 123 -43.29 14.54 -13.23
CA GLY A 123 -43.94 15.80 -12.84
C GLY A 123 -44.55 15.83 -11.43
N GLN A 124 -44.45 14.73 -10.67
CA GLN A 124 -44.90 14.62 -9.29
C GLN A 124 -44.15 15.63 -8.41
N LYS A 125 -44.90 16.46 -7.68
CA LYS A 125 -44.32 17.41 -6.72
C LYS A 125 -43.87 16.69 -5.45
N TYR A 126 -42.74 17.11 -4.90
CA TYR A 126 -42.19 16.57 -3.65
C TYR A 126 -41.64 17.65 -2.71
N LYS A 127 -41.51 17.31 -1.44
CA LYS A 127 -40.83 18.08 -0.38
C LYS A 127 -39.88 17.18 0.41
N ILE A 128 -38.62 17.57 0.56
CA ILE A 128 -37.59 16.90 1.36
C ILE A 128 -37.39 17.70 2.64
N HIS A 129 -37.58 17.06 3.79
CA HIS A 129 -37.35 17.64 5.11
C HIS A 129 -36.01 17.17 5.65
N PHE A 130 -35.13 18.10 6.03
CA PHE A 130 -33.82 17.81 6.62
C PHE A 130 -33.83 17.99 8.14
N GLU A 131 -32.88 17.35 8.83
CA GLU A 131 -32.76 17.38 10.30
C GLU A 131 -32.54 18.80 10.85
N ASN A 132 -31.91 19.68 10.06
CA ASN A 132 -31.72 21.09 10.39
C ASN A 132 -32.98 21.95 10.20
N GLY A 133 -34.12 21.35 9.84
CA GLY A 133 -35.39 22.05 9.57
C GLY A 133 -35.49 22.65 8.16
N GLN A 134 -34.46 22.54 7.33
CA GLN A 134 -34.51 22.99 5.94
C GLN A 134 -35.48 22.11 5.14
N VAL A 135 -36.26 22.73 4.26
CA VAL A 135 -37.17 22.01 3.36
C VAL A 135 -36.85 22.38 1.92
N ILE A 136 -36.60 21.37 1.08
CA ILE A 136 -36.39 21.54 -0.36
C ILE A 136 -37.62 21.01 -1.09
N SER A 137 -38.17 21.80 -2.01
CA SER A 137 -39.35 21.40 -2.81
C SER A 137 -39.06 21.46 -4.30
N GLY A 138 -39.68 20.56 -5.08
CA GLY A 138 -39.47 20.49 -6.52
C GLY A 138 -40.49 19.59 -7.21
N LYS A 139 -40.28 19.37 -8.50
CA LYS A 139 -41.01 18.38 -9.31
C LYS A 139 -40.03 17.34 -9.83
N LEU A 140 -40.46 16.08 -9.88
CA LEU A 140 -39.70 15.02 -10.55
C LEU A 140 -39.66 15.28 -12.05
N ASP A 141 -38.54 14.94 -12.68
CA ASP A 141 -38.39 15.00 -14.12
C ASP A 141 -39.20 13.91 -14.84
N ALA A 142 -39.09 13.85 -16.17
CA ALA A 142 -39.79 12.85 -16.99
C ALA A 142 -39.41 11.39 -16.67
N MET A 143 -38.28 11.18 -15.98
CA MET A 143 -37.75 9.88 -15.59
C MET A 143 -38.00 9.55 -14.11
N GLY A 144 -38.78 10.39 -13.41
CA GLY A 144 -39.15 10.22 -12.01
C GLY A 144 -38.02 10.59 -11.04
N HIS A 145 -37.03 11.35 -11.51
CA HIS A 145 -35.82 11.69 -10.76
C HIS A 145 -35.82 13.15 -10.30
N ALA A 146 -35.13 13.41 -9.19
CA ALA A 146 -34.73 14.75 -8.81
C ALA A 146 -33.47 14.74 -7.95
N ARG A 147 -32.50 15.59 -8.28
CA ARG A 147 -31.20 15.67 -7.60
C ARG A 147 -30.94 17.06 -7.06
N HIS A 148 -30.47 17.14 -5.81
CA HIS A 148 -30.04 18.37 -5.16
C HIS A 148 -28.60 18.22 -4.63
N GLU A 149 -27.77 19.22 -4.91
CA GLU A 149 -26.38 19.29 -4.43
C GLU A 149 -26.25 20.28 -3.27
N ASN A 150 -25.20 20.11 -2.46
CA ASN A 150 -24.92 20.93 -1.27
C ASN A 150 -26.06 20.91 -0.25
N VAL A 151 -26.68 19.75 -0.06
CA VAL A 151 -27.75 19.58 0.91
C VAL A 151 -27.18 19.30 2.31
N PRO A 152 -27.97 19.51 3.38
CA PRO A 152 -27.58 19.07 4.71
C PRO A 152 -27.30 17.55 4.75
N PRO A 153 -26.44 17.08 5.68
CA PRO A 153 -25.96 15.69 5.69
C PRO A 153 -27.06 14.64 5.94
N ARG A 154 -28.21 15.02 6.49
CA ARG A 154 -29.26 14.10 6.95
C ARG A 154 -30.66 14.59 6.58
N ALA A 155 -31.32 13.85 5.69
CA ALA A 155 -32.74 14.01 5.38
C ALA A 155 -33.60 13.14 6.33
N THR A 156 -34.69 13.71 6.83
CA THR A 156 -35.62 13.05 7.77
C THR A 156 -36.76 12.37 7.04
N ARG A 157 -37.38 13.03 6.05
CA ARG A 157 -38.53 12.48 5.29
C ARG A 157 -38.69 13.16 3.94
N VAL A 158 -39.23 12.42 2.97
CA VAL A 158 -39.74 12.94 1.69
C VAL A 158 -41.27 12.81 1.65
N GLU A 159 -41.96 13.86 1.23
CA GLU A 159 -43.42 13.90 1.06
C GLU A 159 -43.78 14.20 -0.41
N TYR A 160 -44.74 13.48 -0.97
CA TYR A 160 -45.23 13.67 -2.34
C TYR A 160 -46.65 14.24 -2.33
N GLU A 161 -46.91 15.28 -3.13
CA GLU A 161 -48.25 15.88 -3.26
C GLU A 161 -49.04 15.17 -4.35
N MET A 162 -49.88 14.20 -3.99
CA MET A 162 -50.68 13.42 -4.95
C MET A 162 -51.40 14.32 -5.99
N PRO A 163 -51.36 13.97 -7.29
CA PRO A 163 -52.13 14.68 -8.28
C PRO A 163 -53.61 14.63 -7.90
N LYS A 164 -54.33 15.73 -8.14
CA LYS A 164 -55.79 15.76 -7.93
C LYS A 164 -56.39 14.60 -8.73
N PRO A 165 -57.26 13.76 -8.14
CA PRO A 165 -57.95 12.71 -8.88
C PRO A 165 -58.59 13.31 -10.12
N GLY A 166 -58.42 12.64 -11.27
CA GLY A 166 -59.11 13.03 -12.49
C GLY A 166 -60.62 13.07 -12.27
N SER A 167 -61.31 13.94 -12.98
CA SER A 167 -62.78 13.96 -12.97
C SER A 167 -63.30 12.60 -13.44
N ASP A 168 -64.09 11.92 -12.62
CA ASP A 168 -64.78 10.69 -13.01
C ASP A 168 -65.81 11.02 -14.09
N GLU A 169 -65.44 10.87 -15.36
CA GLU A 169 -66.42 10.83 -16.44
C GLU A 169 -67.21 9.51 -16.35
N PRO A 170 -68.55 9.53 -16.35
CA PRO A 170 -69.35 8.32 -16.25
C PRO A 170 -69.00 7.35 -17.38
N TRP A 171 -68.65 6.11 -17.05
CA TRP A 171 -68.41 5.07 -18.04
C TRP A 171 -69.60 4.96 -19.01
N GLU A 172 -69.31 4.97 -20.32
CA GLU A 172 -70.24 4.78 -21.44
C GLU A 172 -71.29 3.67 -21.21
N GLN A 173 -70.90 2.60 -20.51
CA GLN A 173 -71.76 1.48 -20.20
C GLN A 173 -72.89 1.83 -19.22
N ILE A 174 -72.67 2.73 -18.26
CA ILE A 174 -73.69 3.21 -17.32
C ILE A 174 -74.64 4.18 -18.02
N ALA A 175 -74.13 5.04 -18.91
CA ALA A 175 -74.98 5.95 -19.71
C ALA A 175 -75.97 5.16 -20.59
N LYS A 176 -75.51 4.08 -21.24
CA LYS A 176 -76.38 3.17 -22.01
C LYS A 176 -77.42 2.46 -21.16
N LEU A 177 -77.09 2.06 -19.93
CA LEU A 177 -78.04 1.45 -19.00
C LEU A 177 -79.12 2.44 -18.52
N ILE A 178 -78.77 3.70 -18.29
CA ILE A 178 -79.72 4.76 -17.93
C ILE A 178 -80.66 5.09 -19.11
N GLN A 179 -80.14 5.11 -20.34
CA GLN A 179 -80.96 5.35 -21.54
C GLN A 179 -81.89 4.17 -21.84
N ALA A 180 -81.41 2.94 -21.65
CA ALA A 180 -82.22 1.73 -21.79
C ALA A 180 -83.36 1.67 -20.75
N SER A 181 -83.11 2.09 -19.50
CA SER A 181 -84.16 2.10 -18.47
C SER A 181 -85.25 3.14 -18.73
N ARG A 182 -84.88 4.32 -19.26
CA ARG A 182 -85.86 5.36 -19.66
C ARG A 182 -86.73 4.93 -20.85
N SER A 183 -86.22 4.10 -21.76
CA SER A 183 -86.98 3.62 -22.93
C SER A 183 -88.02 2.55 -22.60
N LYS A 184 -87.92 1.86 -21.46
CA LYS A 184 -88.87 0.83 -21.00
C LYS A 184 -89.96 1.34 -20.04
N LEU A 185 -89.96 2.64 -19.72
CA LEU A 185 -90.88 3.30 -18.80
C LEU A 185 -91.75 4.38 -19.48
N GLY A 186 -91.90 4.31 -20.81
CA GLY A 186 -92.90 5.07 -21.57
C GLY A 186 -94.09 4.19 -21.93
#